data_AF-A0AAU8MQ07-F1
#
_entry.id   AF-A0AAU8MQ07-F1
#
_cell.length_a   1.000
_cell.length_b   1.000
_cell.length_c   1.000
_cell.angle_alpha   90.00
_cell.angle_beta   90.00
_cell.angle_gamma   90.00
#
_symmetry.space_group_name_H-M   'P 1'
#
loop_
_entity.id
_entity.type
_entity.pdbx_description
1 polymer ?
#
loop_
_entity_poly.entity_id
_entity_poly.type
_entity_poly.pdbx_seq_one_letter_code
_entity_poly.pdbx_strand_id
1 'polypeptide(L)'
;MRGNALPLTVLALSALCACQPASRGGGNAVEDTTIEVERSGGGADSPVYRLRIDGNGIAMFSAPDASGRHPLRHSNGEVMAMHPLDEAQHVALVGLLNSQAFAALAPRYEAGGKNGALTTITVAGRAGKRRVTQYAVACLRDSKRPGAVPSNAIGAGSGFVPDVFCEAVDLIENASCAGYWSAQIRPPRDPSDPRLSPPERCRLPTQGPPGGAPPML
;
A
#
# COMPACT_ATOMS: atom_id res chain seq x y z
N MET A 1 52.56 -10.05 -58.52
CA MET A 1 51.97 -9.11 -59.50
C MET A 1 50.51 -8.91 -59.14
N ARG A 2 50.07 -7.64 -59.01
CA ARG A 2 48.71 -7.07 -59.18
C ARG A 2 47.49 -7.95 -58.77
N GLY A 3 46.53 -7.54 -57.94
CA GLY A 3 46.15 -6.23 -57.40
C GLY A 3 44.71 -6.29 -56.85
N ASN A 4 44.22 -5.15 -56.34
CA ASN A 4 42.82 -4.77 -56.09
C ASN A 4 42.05 -5.55 -54.99
N ALA A 5 41.21 -4.97 -54.13
CA ALA A 5 40.79 -3.60 -53.83
C ALA A 5 40.12 -3.62 -52.43
N LEU A 6 40.27 -2.54 -51.65
CA LEU A 6 39.35 -2.13 -50.58
C LEU A 6 38.04 -1.60 -51.23
N PRO A 7 36.91 -1.30 -50.54
CA PRO A 7 36.68 -1.26 -49.08
C PRO A 7 35.30 -1.83 -48.63
N LEU A 8 35.07 -1.98 -47.32
CA LEU A 8 33.75 -1.71 -46.73
C LEU A 8 33.92 -1.33 -45.25
N THR A 9 34.10 -0.03 -45.06
CA THR A 9 33.96 0.72 -43.82
C THR A 9 32.59 0.45 -43.20
N VAL A 10 32.55 -0.29 -42.09
CA VAL A 10 31.40 -0.30 -41.19
C VAL A 10 31.54 0.94 -40.31
N LEU A 11 30.79 1.99 -40.65
CA LEU A 11 30.54 3.13 -39.78
C LEU A 11 29.76 2.62 -38.55
N ALA A 12 30.48 2.37 -37.45
CA ALA A 12 29.87 2.28 -36.14
C ALA A 12 29.45 3.70 -35.71
N LEU A 13 28.22 4.10 -36.03
CA LEU A 13 27.53 5.15 -35.30
C LEU A 13 27.29 4.63 -33.88
N SER A 14 28.28 4.81 -33.01
CA SER A 14 28.04 4.83 -31.57
C SER A 14 27.18 6.05 -31.26
N ALA A 15 25.86 5.83 -31.32
CA ALA A 15 24.86 6.69 -30.73
C ALA A 15 25.21 6.85 -29.24
N LEU A 16 25.87 7.96 -28.92
CA LEU A 16 25.90 8.51 -27.58
C LEU A 16 24.44 8.82 -27.24
N CYS A 17 23.76 7.83 -26.67
CA CYS A 17 22.55 8.05 -25.91
C CYS A 17 22.99 8.88 -24.71
N ALA A 18 23.06 10.20 -24.91
CA ALA A 18 23.14 11.16 -23.83
C ALA A 18 21.87 10.94 -23.01
N CYS A 19 21.99 10.12 -21.97
CA CYS A 19 21.05 10.11 -20.87
C CYS A 19 20.97 11.57 -20.42
N GLN A 20 19.87 12.24 -20.77
CA GLN A 20 19.57 13.54 -20.19
C GLN A 20 19.61 13.33 -18.67
N PRO A 21 20.43 14.08 -17.93
CA PRO A 21 20.36 14.02 -16.49
C PRO A 21 18.93 14.39 -16.12
N ALA A 22 18.22 13.47 -15.48
CA ALA A 22 16.92 13.75 -14.93
C ALA A 22 17.04 15.03 -14.12
N SER A 23 16.33 16.06 -14.56
CA SER A 23 16.29 17.36 -13.92
C SER A 23 16.05 17.14 -12.44
N ARG A 24 17.06 17.42 -11.60
CA ARG A 24 16.90 17.47 -10.14
C ARG A 24 16.00 18.67 -9.84
N GLY A 25 14.69 18.46 -9.98
CA GLY A 25 13.69 19.29 -9.33
C GLY A 25 13.91 19.13 -7.83
N GLY A 26 14.37 20.19 -7.18
CA GLY A 26 14.62 20.24 -5.74
C GLY A 26 13.33 20.50 -4.97
N GLY A 27 12.41 19.53 -4.96
CA GLY A 27 11.38 19.47 -3.92
C GLY A 27 11.44 18.15 -3.17
N ASN A 28 10.91 18.15 -1.96
CA ASN A 28 10.97 17.02 -1.05
C ASN A 28 10.19 15.84 -1.65
N ALA A 29 10.86 14.72 -1.96
CA ALA A 29 10.23 13.54 -2.56
C ALA A 29 9.03 13.00 -1.75
N VAL A 30 8.98 13.33 -0.46
CA VAL A 30 7.85 13.07 0.44
C VAL A 30 6.61 13.87 0.02
N GLU A 31 6.75 15.17 -0.23
CA GLU A 31 5.65 16.08 -0.58
C GLU A 31 5.05 15.79 -1.96
N ASP A 32 5.82 15.20 -2.88
CA ASP A 32 5.35 14.84 -4.21
C ASP A 32 4.76 13.42 -4.29
N THR A 33 4.80 12.63 -3.22
CA THR A 33 4.37 11.23 -3.24
C THR A 33 2.93 11.11 -2.73
N THR A 34 2.05 10.54 -3.57
CA THR A 34 0.71 10.09 -3.16
C THR A 34 0.67 8.57 -3.13
N ILE A 35 0.11 8.01 -2.05
CA ILE A 35 -0.03 6.57 -1.85
C ILE A 35 -1.51 6.25 -1.79
N GLU A 36 -1.98 5.35 -2.63
CA GLU A 36 -3.35 4.83 -2.60
C GLU A 36 -3.32 3.35 -2.30
N VAL A 37 -4.10 2.92 -1.33
CA VAL A 37 -4.21 1.53 -0.91
C VAL A 37 -5.67 1.13 -1.02
N GLU A 38 -5.91 0.03 -1.70
CA GLU A 38 -7.22 -0.58 -1.78
C GLU A 38 -7.12 -1.99 -1.20
N ARG A 39 -7.90 -2.25 -0.15
CA ARG A 39 -8.19 -3.60 0.28
C ARG A 39 -9.60 -3.99 -0.15
N SER A 40 -9.70 -5.09 -0.86
CA SER A 40 -10.96 -5.57 -1.44
C SER A 40 -11.01 -7.09 -1.50
N GLY A 41 -12.16 -7.64 -1.88
CA GLY A 41 -12.36 -9.08 -2.00
C GLY A 41 -12.36 -9.82 -0.66
N GLY A 42 -12.32 -11.15 -0.76
CA GLY A 42 -12.46 -12.06 0.37
C GLY A 42 -13.90 -12.25 0.85
N GLY A 43 -14.06 -13.06 1.90
CA GLY A 43 -15.36 -13.41 2.46
C GLY A 43 -16.04 -12.26 3.23
N ALA A 44 -17.10 -12.61 3.97
CA ALA A 44 -17.93 -11.67 4.73
C ALA A 44 -17.19 -10.86 5.81
N ASP A 45 -15.91 -11.16 6.08
CA ASP A 45 -15.12 -10.63 7.19
C ASP A 45 -13.78 -10.06 6.74
N SER A 46 -13.52 -10.02 5.43
CA SER A 46 -12.27 -9.46 4.90
C SER A 46 -12.29 -7.93 4.97
N PRO A 47 -11.18 -7.28 5.36
CA PRO A 47 -11.13 -5.82 5.42
C PRO A 47 -11.38 -5.26 4.02
N VAL A 48 -12.36 -4.36 3.91
CA VAL A 48 -12.68 -3.66 2.66
C VAL A 48 -12.58 -2.18 2.95
N TYR A 49 -11.55 -1.53 2.41
CA TYR A 49 -11.35 -0.11 2.58
C TYR A 49 -10.47 0.45 1.46
N ARG A 50 -10.57 1.77 1.29
CA ARG A 50 -9.65 2.60 0.51
C ARG A 50 -8.95 3.55 1.45
N LEU A 51 -7.66 3.74 1.22
CA LEU A 51 -6.83 4.67 1.95
C LEU A 51 -6.04 5.48 0.94
N ARG A 52 -6.02 6.80 1.09
CA ARG A 52 -5.16 7.70 0.34
C ARG A 52 -4.28 8.45 1.32
N ILE A 53 -2.98 8.49 1.09
CA ILE A 53 -2.02 9.28 1.86
C ILE A 53 -1.46 10.30 0.89
N ASP A 54 -1.78 11.58 1.12
CA ASP A 54 -1.23 12.68 0.33
C ASP A 54 0.19 13.02 0.81
N GLY A 55 0.97 13.71 -0.03
CA GLY A 55 2.36 14.05 0.28
C GLY A 55 2.54 15.01 1.47
N ASN A 56 1.46 15.61 1.97
CA ASN A 56 1.46 16.36 3.24
C ASN A 56 1.32 15.45 4.48
N GLY A 57 1.27 14.12 4.30
CA GLY A 57 1.15 13.15 5.39
C GLY A 57 -0.26 12.95 5.92
N ILE A 58 -1.29 13.46 5.24
CA ILE A 58 -2.68 13.21 5.66
C ILE A 58 -3.18 11.91 5.02
N ALA A 59 -3.54 10.95 5.87
CA ALA A 59 -4.26 9.75 5.50
C ALA A 59 -5.77 10.01 5.48
N MET A 60 -6.41 9.66 4.37
CA MET A 60 -7.86 9.65 4.17
C MET A 60 -8.32 8.21 4.00
N PHE A 61 -9.01 7.69 5.01
CA PHE A 61 -9.66 6.39 4.99
C PHE A 61 -11.10 6.53 4.48
N SER A 62 -11.56 5.55 3.70
CA SER A 62 -12.96 5.36 3.31
C SER A 62 -13.29 3.87 3.27
N ALA A 63 -14.42 3.48 3.85
CA ALA A 63 -14.92 2.12 3.74
C ALA A 63 -16.46 2.10 3.78
N PRO A 64 -17.12 1.14 3.10
CA PRO A 64 -18.56 0.96 3.22
C PRO A 64 -18.91 0.47 4.63
N ASP A 65 -19.90 1.10 5.26
CA ASP A 65 -20.41 0.64 6.55
C ASP A 65 -21.40 -0.52 6.35
N ALA A 66 -20.91 -1.75 6.50
CA ALA A 66 -21.71 -2.95 6.38
C ALA A 66 -22.87 -3.02 7.39
N SER A 67 -22.75 -2.34 8.54
CA SER A 67 -23.78 -2.31 9.57
C SER A 67 -24.87 -1.26 9.31
N GLY A 68 -24.55 -0.23 8.53
CA GLY A 68 -25.39 0.95 8.28
C GLY A 68 -25.63 1.85 9.51
N ARG A 69 -24.95 1.60 10.64
CA ARG A 69 -25.20 2.27 11.93
C ARG A 69 -24.00 3.05 12.47
N HIS A 70 -22.89 3.10 11.74
CA HIS A 70 -21.68 3.77 12.22
C HIS A 70 -21.91 5.29 12.36
N PRO A 71 -21.51 5.93 13.47
CA PRO A 71 -21.81 7.35 13.74
C PRO A 71 -21.17 8.32 12.74
N LEU A 72 -20.04 7.93 12.15
CA LEU A 72 -19.34 8.69 11.10
C LEU A 72 -19.78 8.29 9.67
N ARG A 73 -20.89 7.57 9.53
CA ARG A 73 -21.40 7.16 8.21
C ARG A 73 -21.96 8.37 7.47
N HIS A 74 -21.47 8.59 6.27
CA HIS A 74 -21.94 9.61 5.35
C HIS A 74 -23.20 9.16 4.59
N SER A 75 -23.86 10.10 3.91
CA SER A 75 -25.08 9.82 3.14
C SER A 75 -24.87 8.79 2.02
N ASN A 76 -23.67 8.70 1.46
CA ASN A 76 -23.29 7.70 0.45
C ASN A 76 -23.06 6.29 1.05
N GLY A 77 -23.16 6.14 2.37
CA GLY A 77 -23.00 4.88 3.07
C GLY A 77 -21.58 4.46 3.42
N GLU A 78 -20.61 5.34 3.16
CA GLU A 78 -19.23 5.13 3.59
C GLU A 78 -18.95 5.81 4.92
N VAL A 79 -18.03 5.24 5.69
CA VAL A 79 -17.36 5.92 6.79
C VAL A 79 -16.08 6.50 6.25
N MET A 80 -15.89 7.80 6.46
CA MET A 80 -14.66 8.50 6.10
C MET A 80 -13.99 9.02 7.37
N ALA A 81 -12.67 8.88 7.42
CA ALA A 81 -11.87 9.36 8.54
C ALA A 81 -10.53 9.88 8.03
N MET A 82 -10.10 11.00 8.60
CA MET A 82 -8.80 11.60 8.29
C MET A 82 -7.87 11.44 9.48
N HIS A 83 -6.59 11.15 9.20
CA HIS A 83 -5.55 10.99 10.21
C HIS A 83 -4.26 11.65 9.73
N PRO A 84 -3.68 12.61 10.46
CA PRO A 84 -2.30 13.01 10.19
C PRO A 84 -1.35 11.88 10.60
N LEU A 85 -0.45 11.49 9.70
CA LEU A 85 0.63 10.58 10.05
C LEU A 85 1.67 11.32 10.89
N ASP A 86 2.28 10.58 11.82
CA ASP A 86 3.52 11.01 12.43
C ASP A 86 4.61 11.23 11.36
N GLU A 87 5.38 12.30 11.48
CA GLU A 87 6.37 12.68 10.45
C GLU A 87 7.39 11.58 10.21
N ALA A 88 7.91 10.94 11.28
CA ALA A 88 8.88 9.87 11.14
C ALA A 88 8.27 8.64 10.46
N GLN A 89 7.02 8.30 10.77
CA GLN A 89 6.28 7.23 10.10
C GLN A 89 6.02 7.54 8.63
N HIS A 90 5.64 8.78 8.32
CA HIS A 90 5.39 9.22 6.95
C HIS A 90 6.67 9.15 6.09
N VAL A 91 7.79 9.66 6.61
CA VAL A 91 9.10 9.59 5.95
C VAL A 91 9.53 8.14 5.75
N ALA A 92 9.40 7.29 6.77
CA ALA A 92 9.74 5.88 6.68
C ALA A 92 8.91 5.15 5.62
N LEU A 93 7.61 5.44 5.55
CA LEU A 93 6.70 4.84 4.58
C LEU A 93 7.04 5.24 3.15
N VAL A 94 7.21 6.55 2.89
CA VAL A 94 7.60 7.04 1.56
C VAL A 94 8.97 6.48 1.17
N GLY A 95 9.92 6.44 2.11
CA GLY A 95 11.25 5.87 1.90
C GLY A 95 11.19 4.40 1.49
N LEU A 96 10.38 3.59 2.17
CA LEU A 96 10.19 2.17 1.86
C LEU A 96 9.55 1.97 0.48
N LEU A 97 8.47 2.70 0.17
CA LEU A 97 7.73 2.58 -1.09
C LEU A 97 8.51 3.08 -2.31
N ASN A 98 9.42 4.03 -2.12
CA ASN A 98 10.34 4.51 -3.15
C ASN A 98 11.68 3.75 -3.17
N SER A 99 11.87 2.76 -2.30
CA SER A 99 13.11 1.96 -2.26
C SER A 99 13.27 1.08 -3.51
N GLN A 100 14.53 0.70 -3.80
CA GLN A 100 14.83 -0.25 -4.86
C GLN A 100 14.19 -1.62 -4.62
N ALA A 101 14.10 -2.05 -3.36
CA ALA A 101 13.49 -3.33 -2.99
C ALA A 101 12.00 -3.36 -3.34
N PHE A 102 11.26 -2.29 -3.05
CA PHE A 102 9.86 -2.17 -3.44
C PHE A 102 9.71 -2.00 -4.96
N ALA A 103 10.63 -1.27 -5.61
CA ALA A 103 10.63 -1.10 -7.06
C ALA A 103 10.88 -2.40 -7.85
N ALA A 104 11.57 -3.36 -7.25
CA ALA A 104 11.83 -4.68 -7.82
C ALA A 104 10.66 -5.66 -7.71
N LEU A 105 9.59 -5.28 -6.99
CA LEU A 105 8.38 -6.09 -6.89
C LEU A 105 7.70 -6.23 -8.25
N ALA A 106 7.27 -7.45 -8.56
CA ALA A 106 6.37 -7.68 -9.68
C ALA A 106 5.05 -6.90 -9.47
N PRO A 107 4.45 -6.31 -10.53
CA PRO A 107 3.21 -5.55 -10.40
C PRO A 107 2.02 -6.36 -9.88
N ARG A 108 2.05 -7.68 -10.05
CA ARG A 108 1.01 -8.58 -9.59
C ARG A 108 1.65 -9.83 -9.00
N TYR A 109 1.33 -10.10 -7.74
CA TYR A 109 1.66 -11.34 -7.05
C TYR A 109 0.37 -12.12 -6.83
N GLU A 110 0.20 -13.19 -7.62
CA GLU A 110 -0.91 -14.13 -7.45
C GLU A 110 -0.49 -15.30 -6.58
N ALA A 111 -0.11 -15.03 -5.33
CA ALA A 111 0.21 -16.08 -4.38
C ALA A 111 -0.98 -16.48 -3.53
N GLY A 112 -1.23 -17.79 -3.45
CA GLY A 112 -2.28 -18.41 -2.62
C GLY A 112 -3.66 -18.50 -3.28
N GLY A 113 -4.66 -18.83 -2.45
CA GLY A 113 -6.04 -18.99 -2.88
C GLY A 113 -6.70 -17.67 -3.26
N LYS A 114 -7.33 -17.63 -4.44
CA LYS A 114 -8.06 -16.46 -4.99
C LYS A 114 -9.24 -15.97 -4.13
N ASN A 115 -9.51 -16.65 -3.01
CA ASN A 115 -10.59 -16.35 -2.07
C ASN A 115 -10.14 -15.48 -0.88
N GLY A 116 -8.86 -15.08 -0.83
CA GLY A 116 -8.32 -14.19 0.22
C GLY A 116 -8.58 -12.70 -0.04
N ALA A 117 -8.32 -11.87 0.98
CA ALA A 117 -8.34 -10.41 0.83
C ALA A 117 -7.26 -9.98 -0.18
N LEU A 118 -7.63 -9.11 -1.12
CA LEU A 118 -6.76 -8.50 -2.10
C LEU A 118 -6.28 -7.16 -1.58
N THR A 119 -4.99 -6.88 -1.69
CA THR A 119 -4.38 -5.58 -1.35
C THR A 119 -3.69 -5.03 -2.58
N THR A 120 -4.08 -3.83 -2.99
CA THR A 120 -3.42 -3.07 -4.04
C THR A 120 -2.77 -1.85 -3.42
N ILE A 121 -1.49 -1.64 -3.66
CA ILE A 121 -0.76 -0.41 -3.33
C ILE A 121 -0.40 0.28 -4.63
N THR A 122 -0.84 1.52 -4.77
CA THR A 122 -0.49 2.42 -5.86
C THR A 122 0.33 3.57 -5.30
N VAL A 123 1.49 3.80 -5.89
CA VAL A 123 2.39 4.89 -5.51
C VAL A 123 2.53 5.79 -6.73
N ALA A 124 2.19 7.07 -6.59
CA ALA A 124 2.35 8.07 -7.62
C ALA A 124 3.28 9.16 -7.11
N GLY A 125 4.34 9.45 -7.84
CA GLY A 125 5.24 10.56 -7.53
C GLY A 125 6.05 10.97 -8.77
N ARG A 126 7.15 11.71 -8.56
CA ARG A 126 7.99 12.20 -9.66
C ARG A 126 8.56 11.10 -10.56
N ALA A 127 8.85 9.93 -9.98
CA ALA A 127 9.35 8.77 -10.71
C ALA A 127 8.28 8.05 -11.55
N GLY A 128 7.02 8.53 -11.51
CA GLY A 128 5.88 7.95 -12.20
C GLY A 128 4.91 7.24 -11.25
N LYS A 129 3.97 6.49 -11.85
CA LYS A 129 2.95 5.71 -11.14
C LYS A 129 3.30 4.23 -11.15
N ARG A 130 3.35 3.60 -9.98
CA ARG A 130 3.52 2.15 -9.80
C ARG A 130 2.30 1.58 -9.10
N ARG A 131 1.90 0.36 -9.48
CA ARG A 131 0.82 -0.39 -8.84
C ARG A 131 1.29 -1.81 -8.57
N VAL A 132 1.17 -2.25 -7.34
CA VAL A 132 1.47 -3.62 -6.91
C VAL A 132 0.21 -4.22 -6.28
N THR A 133 -0.22 -5.38 -6.75
CA THR A 133 -1.40 -6.10 -6.25
C THR A 133 -1.01 -7.46 -5.68
N GLN A 134 -1.54 -7.80 -4.50
CA GLN A 134 -1.23 -9.02 -3.75
C GLN A 134 -2.49 -9.62 -3.11
N TYR A 135 -2.65 -10.94 -3.19
CA TYR A 135 -3.62 -11.68 -2.37
C TYR A 135 -3.05 -11.99 -0.99
N ALA A 136 -3.90 -12.08 0.03
CA ALA A 136 -3.52 -12.40 1.40
C ALA A 136 -2.87 -13.80 1.47
N VAL A 137 -1.54 -13.81 1.54
CA VAL A 137 -0.70 -14.97 1.83
C VAL A 137 0.38 -14.62 2.84
N ALA A 138 0.97 -15.66 3.43
CA ALA A 138 2.12 -15.55 4.30
C ALA A 138 3.29 -14.82 3.61
N CYS A 139 3.91 -13.93 4.37
CA CYS A 139 5.13 -13.24 3.99
C CYS A 139 6.31 -14.24 4.02
N LEU A 140 7.37 -13.96 3.26
CA LEU A 140 8.54 -14.82 3.20
C LEU A 140 9.16 -15.07 4.59
N ARG A 141 9.18 -14.05 5.46
CA ARG A 141 9.62 -14.14 6.85
C ARG A 141 8.85 -15.16 7.68
N ASP A 142 7.60 -15.44 7.32
CA ASP A 142 6.74 -16.38 8.04
C ASP A 142 6.94 -17.83 7.59
N SER A 143 7.64 -18.07 6.48
CA SER A 143 7.84 -19.41 5.88
C SER A 143 8.47 -20.45 6.83
N LYS A 144 9.17 -20.00 7.87
CA LYS A 144 9.84 -20.85 8.87
C LYS A 144 9.13 -20.90 10.22
N ARG A 145 8.00 -20.19 10.39
CA ARG A 145 7.27 -20.14 11.66
C ARG A 145 6.43 -21.41 11.86
N PRO A 146 6.29 -21.94 13.09
CA PRO A 146 5.35 -23.02 13.36
C PRO A 146 3.94 -22.65 12.91
N GLY A 147 3.29 -23.51 12.13
CA GLY A 147 1.96 -23.25 11.55
C GLY A 147 1.95 -22.37 10.29
N ALA A 148 3.11 -22.10 9.69
CA ALA A 148 3.20 -21.40 8.41
C ALA A 148 2.37 -22.10 7.32
N VAL A 149 1.81 -21.28 6.41
CA VAL A 149 1.09 -21.80 5.23
C VAL A 149 2.04 -22.73 4.47
N PRO A 150 1.67 -24.01 4.30
CA PRO A 150 2.58 -24.97 3.67
C PRO A 150 2.77 -24.60 2.20
N SER A 151 3.98 -24.80 1.68
CA SER A 151 4.35 -24.37 0.31
C SER A 151 3.46 -24.97 -0.78
N ASN A 152 2.82 -26.11 -0.53
CA ASN A 152 1.86 -26.76 -1.42
C ASN A 152 0.45 -26.12 -1.41
N ALA A 153 0.12 -25.28 -0.42
CA ALA A 153 -1.08 -24.43 -0.41
C ALA A 153 -0.86 -23.12 -1.19
N ILE A 154 0.38 -22.83 -1.56
CA ILE A 154 0.77 -21.76 -2.48
C ILE A 154 0.75 -22.37 -3.88
N GLY A 155 -0.09 -21.86 -4.78
CA GLY A 155 -0.32 -22.47 -6.10
C GLY A 155 0.97 -22.62 -6.92
N ALA A 156 0.98 -23.54 -7.89
CA ALA A 156 2.11 -23.70 -8.80
C ALA A 156 2.37 -22.37 -9.55
N GLY A 157 3.57 -21.81 -9.41
CA GLY A 157 3.95 -20.49 -9.96
C GLY A 157 3.79 -19.32 -9.00
N SER A 158 3.29 -19.56 -7.77
CA SER A 158 3.31 -18.58 -6.70
C SER A 158 4.24 -18.98 -5.56
N GLY A 159 5.00 -18.01 -5.07
CA GLY A 159 5.85 -18.13 -3.89
C GLY A 159 5.33 -17.30 -2.73
N PHE A 160 6.05 -17.33 -1.61
CA PHE A 160 5.82 -16.37 -0.52
C PHE A 160 5.93 -14.93 -1.02
N VAL A 161 5.17 -14.04 -0.39
CA VAL A 161 5.22 -12.63 -0.75
C VAL A 161 6.49 -11.99 -0.18
N PRO A 162 7.22 -11.17 -0.97
CA PRO A 162 8.42 -10.51 -0.48
C PRO A 162 8.14 -9.65 0.75
N ASP A 163 9.03 -9.71 1.74
CA ASP A 163 8.83 -9.07 3.04
C ASP A 163 8.63 -7.55 2.95
N VAL A 164 9.29 -6.89 2.00
CA VAL A 164 9.14 -5.44 1.75
C VAL A 164 7.69 -5.04 1.45
N PHE A 165 6.89 -5.91 0.81
CA PHE A 165 5.47 -5.64 0.59
C PHE A 165 4.69 -5.74 1.90
N CYS A 166 4.96 -6.77 2.69
CA CYS A 166 4.31 -6.97 3.98
C CYS A 166 4.67 -5.87 4.98
N GLU A 167 5.92 -5.45 5.03
CA GLU A 167 6.38 -4.33 5.85
C GLU A 167 5.69 -3.02 5.44
N ALA A 168 5.52 -2.78 4.13
CA ALA A 168 4.78 -1.63 3.67
C ALA A 168 3.32 -1.67 4.15
N VAL A 169 2.65 -2.81 4.03
CA VAL A 169 1.28 -3.00 4.52
C VAL A 169 1.18 -2.79 6.04
N ASP A 170 2.07 -3.41 6.82
CA ASP A 170 2.11 -3.27 8.28
C ASP A 170 2.31 -1.80 8.68
N LEU A 171 3.23 -1.10 8.01
CA LEU A 171 3.51 0.30 8.30
C LEU A 171 2.32 1.19 7.92
N ILE A 172 1.70 0.95 6.76
CA ILE A 172 0.48 1.63 6.32
C ILE A 172 -0.62 1.47 7.36
N GLU A 173 -0.95 0.25 7.78
CA GLU A 173 -2.07 -0.01 8.68
C GLU A 173 -1.86 0.59 10.07
N ASN A 174 -0.63 0.53 10.57
CA ASN A 174 -0.29 1.04 11.91
C ASN A 174 -0.12 2.55 11.95
N ALA A 175 0.39 3.17 10.89
CA ALA A 175 0.59 4.62 10.81
C ALA A 175 -0.70 5.35 10.46
N SER A 176 -1.52 4.81 9.54
CA SER A 176 -2.75 5.46 9.07
C SER A 176 -4.00 5.14 9.91
N CYS A 177 -3.89 4.23 10.87
CA CYS A 177 -5.01 3.67 11.63
C CYS A 177 -6.05 2.86 10.81
N ALA A 178 -5.86 2.70 9.50
CA ALA A 178 -6.82 2.04 8.61
C ALA A 178 -7.14 0.59 9.04
N GLY A 179 -6.13 -0.15 9.53
CA GLY A 179 -6.32 -1.52 10.01
C GLY A 179 -7.34 -1.58 11.16
N TYR A 180 -7.23 -0.65 12.11
CA TYR A 180 -8.13 -0.58 13.27
C TYR A 180 -9.54 -0.11 12.89
N TRP A 181 -9.66 0.90 12.04
CA TRP A 181 -10.96 1.39 11.59
C TRP A 181 -11.71 0.38 10.73
N SER A 182 -10.98 -0.37 9.89
CA SER A 182 -11.57 -1.47 9.14
C SER A 182 -12.18 -2.53 10.05
N ALA A 183 -11.54 -2.84 11.19
CA ALA A 183 -12.03 -3.80 12.17
C ALA A 183 -13.25 -3.28 12.96
N GLN A 184 -13.40 -1.96 13.12
CA GLN A 184 -14.61 -1.39 13.74
C GLN A 184 -15.83 -1.47 12.82
N ILE A 185 -15.63 -1.24 11.52
CA ILE A 185 -16.70 -1.25 10.52
C ILE A 185 -17.09 -2.69 10.15
N ARG A 186 -16.09 -3.56 10.07
CA ARG A 186 -16.25 -4.97 9.72
C ARG A 186 -15.39 -5.83 10.63
N PRO A 187 -15.92 -6.23 11.81
CA PRO A 187 -15.16 -6.97 12.79
C PRO A 187 -14.59 -8.28 12.24
N PRO A 188 -13.31 -8.59 12.51
CA PRO A 188 -12.76 -9.91 12.25
C PRO A 188 -13.49 -10.97 13.07
N ARG A 189 -13.46 -12.23 12.59
CA ARG A 189 -14.03 -13.37 13.33
C ARG A 189 -13.25 -13.73 14.58
N ASP A 190 -11.94 -13.51 14.56
CA ASP A 190 -11.08 -13.79 15.70
C ASP A 190 -11.27 -12.68 16.74
N PRO A 191 -11.87 -12.99 17.92
CA PRO A 191 -12.10 -12.00 18.96
C PRO A 191 -10.79 -11.52 19.62
N SER A 192 -9.67 -12.21 19.39
CA SER A 192 -8.35 -11.85 19.91
C SER A 192 -7.53 -10.97 18.95
N ASP A 193 -8.10 -10.61 17.78
CA ASP A 193 -7.42 -9.76 16.81
C ASP A 193 -7.04 -8.42 17.45
N PRO A 194 -5.74 -8.04 17.45
CA PRO A 194 -5.27 -6.82 18.13
C PRO A 194 -5.90 -5.55 17.54
N ARG A 195 -6.41 -5.59 16.30
CA ARG A 195 -7.09 -4.46 15.67
C ARG A 195 -8.41 -4.11 16.34
N LEU A 196 -8.99 -5.03 17.13
CA LEU A 196 -10.19 -4.77 17.94
C LEU A 196 -9.91 -3.86 19.14
N SER A 197 -8.64 -3.64 19.51
CA SER A 197 -8.21 -2.75 20.60
C SER A 197 -7.35 -1.60 20.08
N PRO A 198 -7.95 -0.59 19.40
CA PRO A 198 -7.20 0.51 18.82
C PRO A 198 -6.39 1.31 19.86
N PRO A 199 -5.14 1.70 19.54
CA PRO A 199 -4.40 2.68 20.33
C PRO A 199 -5.15 4.02 20.33
N GLU A 200 -4.92 4.86 21.34
CA GLU A 200 -5.70 6.10 21.53
C GLU A 200 -5.71 7.00 20.30
N ARG A 201 -4.57 7.15 19.62
CA ARG A 201 -4.45 7.93 18.37
C ARG A 201 -5.34 7.43 17.22
N CYS A 202 -5.71 6.14 17.26
CA CYS A 202 -6.53 5.48 16.25
C CYS A 202 -7.98 5.27 16.70
N ARG A 203 -8.38 5.76 17.87
CA ARG A 203 -9.79 5.74 18.25
C ARG A 203 -10.51 6.80 17.42
N LEU A 204 -11.52 6.37 16.66
CA LEU A 204 -12.41 7.33 16.04
C LEU A 204 -13.06 8.16 17.14
N PRO A 205 -13.22 9.48 16.95
CA PRO A 205 -13.95 10.28 17.91
C PRO A 205 -15.36 9.70 18.04
N THR A 206 -15.63 9.05 19.17
CA THR A 206 -16.99 8.78 19.61
C THR A 206 -17.62 10.14 19.78
N GLN A 207 -18.67 10.46 19.02
CA GLN A 207 -19.43 11.67 19.26
C GLN A 207 -19.76 11.73 20.76
N GLY A 208 -19.34 12.83 21.41
CA GLY A 208 -19.96 13.24 22.65
C GLY A 208 -21.47 13.39 22.46
N PRO A 209 -22.25 13.52 23.54
CA PRO A 209 -23.71 13.58 23.47
C PRO A 209 -24.18 14.59 22.41
N PRO A 210 -25.30 14.32 21.72
CA PRO A 210 -25.78 15.15 20.61
C PRO A 210 -26.06 16.56 21.15
N GLY A 211 -25.20 17.53 20.81
CA GLY A 211 -25.34 18.90 21.28
C GLY A 211 -24.05 19.72 21.41
N GLY A 212 -22.86 19.13 21.27
CA GLY A 212 -21.61 19.89 21.24
C GLY A 212 -21.40 20.57 19.89
N ALA A 213 -21.52 21.90 19.85
CA ALA A 213 -21.18 22.71 18.69
C ALA A 213 -19.76 22.38 18.18
N PRO A 214 -19.50 22.46 16.86
CA PRO A 214 -18.16 22.23 16.33
C PRO A 214 -17.18 23.25 16.95
N PRO A 215 -15.93 22.85 17.25
CA PRO A 215 -14.91 23.82 17.64
C PRO A 215 -14.73 24.79 16.47
N MET A 216 -15.05 26.06 16.71
CA MET A 216 -14.67 27.13 15.79
C MET A 216 -13.16 27.30 15.88
N LEU A 217 -12.50 27.26 14.72
CA LEU A 217 -11.12 27.69 14.52
C LEU A 217 -10.97 29.18 14.84
#